data_AF-A0A2N0PDU0-F1
#
_entry.id   AF-A0A2N0PDU0-F1
#
_cell.length_a   1.000
_cell.length_b   1.000
_cell.length_c   1.000
_cell.angle_alpha   90.00
_cell.angle_beta   90.00
_cell.angle_gamma   90.00
#
_symmetry.space_group_name_H-M   'P 1'
#
loop_
_entity.id
_entity.type
_entity.pdbx_description
1 polymer ?
#
loop_
_entity_poly.entity_id
_entity_poly.type
_entity_poly.pdbx_seq_one_letter_code
_entity_poly.pdbx_strand_id
1 'polypeptide(L)'
;SGLCDNCGLPLNNNGVVLACGHGYHPVCYGRRCVYCENFYKKGIFENVNSFLKRVEKGTDTLTQDDLDDEINEEEEEESEETADEEIDVSATLEAAINNINYW
;
A
#
# COMPACT_ATOMS: atom_id res chain seq x y z
N SER A 1 28.82 -6.07 8.91
CA SER A 1 27.91 -7.15 8.48
C SER A 1 26.51 -6.78 8.89
N GLY A 2 25.53 -6.80 7.98
CA GLY A 2 24.12 -6.52 8.32
C GLY A 2 23.51 -7.61 9.19
N LEU A 3 22.38 -7.33 9.84
CA LEU A 3 21.57 -8.30 10.58
C LEU A 3 20.43 -8.82 9.69
N CYS A 4 19.96 -10.03 9.98
CA CYS A 4 18.75 -10.57 9.35
C CYS A 4 17.51 -9.91 9.95
N ASP A 5 16.70 -9.31 9.10
CA ASP A 5 15.49 -8.57 9.45
C ASP A 5 14.36 -9.45 10.03
N ASN A 6 14.46 -10.77 9.89
CA ASN A 6 13.48 -11.69 10.47
C ASN A 6 13.91 -12.25 11.84
N CYS A 7 15.18 -12.64 12.01
CA CYS A 7 15.64 -13.32 13.23
C CYS A 7 16.63 -12.52 14.08
N GLY A 8 17.05 -11.33 13.62
CA GLY A 8 17.98 -10.44 14.31
C GLY A 8 19.44 -10.93 14.37
N LEU A 9 19.73 -12.14 13.87
CA LEU A 9 21.08 -12.69 13.87
C LEU A 9 21.91 -12.10 12.71
N PRO A 10 23.24 -12.03 12.84
CA PRO A 10 24.10 -11.58 11.75
C PRO A 10 23.85 -12.33 10.45
N LEU A 11 23.80 -11.59 9.34
CA LEU A 11 23.84 -12.18 8.01
C LEU A 11 25.18 -12.90 7.87
N ASN A 12 25.12 -14.22 7.72
CA ASN A 12 26.28 -15.03 7.37
C ASN A 12 26.63 -14.81 5.89
N ASN A 13 27.65 -15.53 5.38
CA ASN A 13 28.07 -15.40 3.98
C ASN A 13 26.99 -15.73 2.94
N ASN A 14 25.84 -16.31 3.36
CA ASN A 14 24.73 -16.67 2.49
C ASN A 14 23.52 -15.74 2.66
N GLY A 15 23.63 -14.69 3.49
CA GLY A 15 22.58 -13.68 3.60
C GLY A 15 22.39 -12.94 2.28
N VAL A 16 21.14 -12.58 1.99
CA VAL A 16 20.77 -11.78 0.82
C VAL A 16 20.27 -10.43 1.29
N VAL A 17 20.64 -9.36 0.58
CA VAL A 17 20.06 -8.02 0.75
C VAL A 17 19.17 -7.77 -0.46
N LEU A 18 17.92 -7.44 -0.19
CA LEU A 18 16.91 -7.17 -1.22
C LEU A 18 17.11 -5.76 -1.79
N ALA A 19 16.48 -5.46 -2.93
CA ALA A 19 16.52 -4.13 -3.54
C ALA A 19 15.99 -3.02 -2.61
N CYS A 20 15.08 -3.36 -1.69
CA CYS A 20 14.57 -2.45 -0.66
C CYS A 20 15.52 -2.25 0.54
N GLY A 21 16.75 -2.78 0.48
CA GLY A 21 17.78 -2.60 1.51
C GLY A 21 17.70 -3.56 2.70
N HIS A 22 16.60 -4.31 2.85
CA HIS A 22 16.41 -5.28 3.93
C HIS A 22 17.15 -6.59 3.66
N GLY A 23 17.81 -7.13 4.68
CA GLY A 23 18.64 -8.31 4.64
C GLY A 23 17.99 -9.53 5.30
N TYR A 24 18.05 -10.69 4.65
CA TYR A 24 17.50 -11.94 5.18
C TYR A 24 18.44 -13.12 4.98
N HIS A 25 18.40 -14.09 5.89
CA HIS A 25 18.86 -15.44 5.55
C HIS A 25 17.89 -16.07 4.54
N PRO A 26 18.37 -16.88 3.57
CA PRO A 26 17.48 -17.52 2.59
C PRO A 26 16.34 -18.33 3.24
N VAL A 27 16.62 -18.98 4.37
CA VAL A 27 15.62 -19.74 5.16
C VAL A 27 14.67 -18.86 5.95
N CYS A 28 15.06 -17.62 6.25
CA CYS A 28 14.23 -16.65 6.95
C CYS A 28 13.40 -15.79 6.00
N TYR A 29 13.73 -15.80 4.70
CA TYR A 29 13.01 -15.04 3.70
C TYR A 29 11.75 -15.78 3.27
N GLY A 30 10.60 -15.39 3.81
CA GLY A 30 9.27 -15.93 3.48
C GLY A 30 8.73 -15.48 2.11
N ARG A 31 9.59 -15.21 1.12
CA ARG A 31 9.26 -14.65 -0.21
C ARG A 31 8.73 -13.22 -0.25
N ARG A 32 8.62 -12.55 0.91
CA ARG A 32 8.20 -11.15 1.03
C ARG A 32 9.02 -10.44 2.13
N CYS A 33 9.31 -9.16 1.92
CA CYS A 33 9.93 -8.33 2.95
C CYS A 33 8.84 -7.78 3.87
N VAL A 34 8.92 -8.08 5.17
CA VAL A 34 7.88 -7.70 6.15
C VAL A 34 7.72 -6.17 6.27
N TYR A 35 8.82 -5.43 6.14
CA TYR A 35 8.79 -3.97 6.21
C TYR A 35 8.09 -3.35 5.01
N CYS A 36 8.44 -3.79 3.80
CA CYS A 36 7.77 -3.32 2.58
C CYS A 36 6.30 -3.73 2.56
N GLU A 37 5.99 -4.96 2.95
CA GLU A 37 4.61 -5.42 3.04
C GLU A 37 3.78 -4.55 4.00
N ASN A 38 4.31 -4.26 5.20
CA ASN A 38 3.62 -3.39 6.16
C ASN A 38 3.49 -1.96 5.65
N PHE A 39 4.50 -1.45 4.95
CA PHE A 39 4.44 -0.13 4.31
C PHE A 39 3.28 -0.06 3.30
N TYR A 40 3.19 -1.03 2.38
CA TYR A 40 2.10 -1.09 1.41
C TYR A 40 0.74 -1.29 2.07
N LYS A 41 0.61 -2.19 3.05
CA LYS A 41 -0.65 -2.40 3.80
C LYS A 41 -1.13 -1.11 4.45
N LYS A 42 -0.20 -0.35 5.05
CA LYS A 42 -0.50 0.94 5.68
C LYS A 42 -0.98 1.96 4.65
N GLY A 43 -0.24 2.14 3.55
CA GLY A 43 -0.61 3.10 2.49
C GLY A 43 -1.96 2.77 1.86
N ILE A 44 -2.26 1.49 1.61
CA ILE A 44 -3.57 1.07 1.11
C ILE A 44 -4.68 1.45 2.10
N PHE A 45 -4.50 1.20 3.39
CA PHE A 45 -5.50 1.54 4.40
C PHE A 45 -5.73 3.06 4.49
N GLU A 46 -4.65 3.85 4.44
CA GLU A 46 -4.72 5.32 4.45
C GLU A 46 -5.48 5.84 3.21
N ASN A 47 -5.14 5.34 2.02
CA ASN A 47 -5.79 5.72 0.75
C ASN A 47 -7.28 5.36 0.74
N VAL A 48 -7.63 4.14 1.16
CA VAL A 48 -9.04 3.69 1.23
C VAL A 48 -9.82 4.55 2.22
N ASN A 49 -9.27 4.81 3.40
CA ASN A 49 -9.94 5.62 4.41
C ASN A 49 -10.14 7.07 3.95
N SER A 50 -9.15 7.64 3.25
CA SER A 50 -9.25 8.97 2.64
C SER A 50 -10.33 9.01 1.55
N PHE A 51 -10.39 7.98 0.70
CA PHE A 51 -11.46 7.84 -0.30
C PHE A 51 -12.85 7.77 0.35
N LEU A 52 -13.05 6.91 1.35
CA LEU A 52 -14.35 6.75 2.03
C LEU A 52 -14.82 8.06 2.66
N LYS A 53 -13.92 8.80 3.32
CA LYS A 53 -14.24 10.11 3.91
C LYS A 53 -14.77 11.10 2.87
N ARG A 54 -14.18 11.12 1.66
CA ARG A 54 -14.64 11.99 0.57
C ARG A 54 -16.03 11.59 0.07
N VAL A 55 -16.26 10.29 -0.12
CA VAL A 55 -17.58 9.76 -0.52
C VAL A 55 -18.65 10.13 0.51
N GLU A 56 -18.37 9.94 1.81
CA GLU A 56 -19.31 10.26 2.88
C GLU A 56 -19.62 11.76 3.02
N LYS A 57 -18.66 12.63 2.70
CA LYS A 57 -18.80 14.10 2.75
C LYS A 57 -19.79 14.63 1.69
N GLY A 58 -20.12 13.83 0.68
CA GLY A 58 -21.27 14.03 -0.22
C GLY A 58 -21.22 15.25 -1.15
N THR A 59 -20.08 15.96 -1.24
CA THR A 59 -19.91 17.09 -2.18
C THR A 59 -18.53 17.00 -2.83
N ASP A 60 -18.46 17.00 -4.16
CA ASP A 60 -17.28 16.75 -5.01
C ASP A 60 -16.19 17.84 -4.98
N THR A 61 -16.25 18.81 -4.06
CA THR A 61 -15.19 19.82 -3.99
C THR A 61 -14.00 19.26 -3.21
N LEU A 62 -12.99 18.80 -3.95
CA LEU A 62 -11.66 18.49 -3.42
C LEU A 62 -11.15 19.72 -2.65
N THR A 63 -10.89 19.55 -1.36
CA THR A 63 -10.28 20.58 -0.51
C THR A 63 -8.78 20.30 -0.34
N GLN A 64 -8.00 21.31 0.04
CA GLN A 64 -6.57 21.12 0.33
C GLN A 64 -6.35 20.04 1.40
N ASP A 65 -7.24 19.93 2.38
CA ASP A 65 -7.23 18.89 3.41
C ASP A 65 -7.42 17.46 2.84
N ASP A 66 -8.00 17.33 1.64
CA ASP A 66 -8.15 16.04 0.94
C ASP A 66 -6.89 15.68 0.11
N LEU A 67 -5.94 16.61 -0.02
CA LEU A 67 -4.67 16.47 -0.77
C LEU A 67 -3.44 16.48 0.15
N ASP A 68 -3.60 16.85 1.42
CA ASP A 68 -2.53 17.03 2.41
C ASP A 68 -2.05 15.71 3.06
N ASP A 69 -2.46 14.55 2.53
CA ASP A 69 -1.78 13.28 2.80
C ASP A 69 -0.56 13.19 1.86
N GLU A 70 0.59 13.75 2.27
CA GLU A 70 1.86 13.70 1.52
C GLU A 70 2.24 12.25 1.15
N ILE A 71 1.78 11.79 -0.01
CA ILE A 71 2.37 10.69 -0.76
C ILE A 71 3.10 11.38 -1.92
N ASN A 72 4.42 11.45 -1.82
CA ASN A 72 5.27 11.94 -2.88
C ASN A 72 5.28 10.93 -4.03
N GLU A 73 4.30 10.99 -4.91
CA GLU A 73 4.24 10.24 -6.16
C GLU A 73 3.97 11.21 -7.32
N GLU A 74 4.80 11.08 -8.36
CA GLU A 74 4.87 11.92 -9.55
C GLU A 74 3.51 12.00 -10.26
N GLU A 75 3.20 13.18 -10.80
CA GLU A 75 1.94 13.50 -11.50
C GLU A 75 1.56 12.42 -12.52
N GLU A 76 0.52 11.63 -12.22
CA GLU A 76 -0.14 10.79 -13.23
C GLU A 76 -1.04 11.67 -14.11
N GLU A 77 -0.76 11.67 -15.42
CA GLU A 77 -1.53 12.41 -16.42
C GLU A 77 -3.01 12.00 -16.43
N GLU A 78 -3.87 13.02 -16.37
CA GLU A 78 -5.34 12.95 -16.42
C GLU A 78 -5.81 12.17 -17.67
N SER A 79 -6.36 10.97 -17.48
CA SER A 79 -7.00 10.21 -18.55
C SER A 79 -8.46 10.65 -18.72
N GLU A 80 -8.82 11.04 -19.94
CA GLU A 80 -10.16 11.49 -20.35
C GLU A 80 -11.28 10.49 -19.97
N GLU A 81 -12.31 11.01 -19.30
CA GLU A 81 -13.49 10.29 -18.83
C GLU A 81 -14.35 9.78 -20.01
N THR A 82 -14.46 8.46 -20.17
CA THR A 82 -15.46 7.84 -21.05
C THR A 82 -16.67 7.42 -20.24
N ALA A 83 -17.87 7.79 -20.72
CA ALA A 83 -19.15 7.49 -20.09
C ALA A 83 -19.37 5.98 -19.94
N ASP A 84 -19.20 5.47 -18.72
CA ASP A 84 -19.46 4.07 -18.37
C ASP A 84 -20.79 3.91 -17.62
N GLU A 85 -21.41 2.75 -17.83
CA GLU A 85 -22.62 2.30 -17.14
C GLU A 85 -22.42 2.39 -15.61
N GLU A 86 -23.46 2.76 -14.86
CA GLU A 86 -23.44 2.87 -13.39
C GLU A 86 -23.22 1.47 -12.78
N ILE A 87 -21.96 1.05 -12.69
CA ILE A 87 -21.52 -0.16 -12.02
C ILE A 87 -21.59 0.13 -10.51
N ASP A 88 -22.21 -0.76 -9.73
CA ASP A 88 -22.20 -0.67 -8.27
C ASP A 88 -20.77 -0.92 -7.74
N VAL A 89 -19.98 0.14 -7.72
CA VAL A 89 -18.58 0.14 -7.28
C VAL A 89 -18.48 -0.15 -5.78
N SER A 90 -19.55 0.11 -5.01
CA SER A 90 -19.57 -0.04 -3.55
C SER A 90 -19.36 -1.49 -3.14
N ALA A 91 -20.09 -2.44 -3.76
CA ALA A 91 -19.94 -3.86 -3.45
C ALA A 91 -18.54 -4.41 -3.79
N THR A 92 -17.94 -3.91 -4.88
CA THR A 92 -16.59 -4.30 -5.30
C THR A 92 -15.53 -3.75 -4.34
N LEU A 93 -15.70 -2.51 -3.89
CA LEU A 93 -14.82 -1.88 -2.91
C LEU A 93 -14.89 -2.59 -1.54
N GLU A 94 -16.09 -2.90 -1.06
CA GLU A 94 -16.28 -3.66 0.20
C GLU A 94 -15.58 -5.03 0.14
N ALA A 95 -15.70 -5.75 -0.98
CA ALA A 95 -15.02 -7.02 -1.17
C ALA A 95 -13.48 -6.87 -1.17
N ALA A 96 -12.95 -5.83 -1.80
CA ALA A 96 -11.52 -5.54 -1.81
C ALA A 96 -10.99 -5.19 -0.40
N ILE A 97 -11.73 -4.36 0.36
CA ILE A 97 -11.41 -4.01 1.76
C ILE A 97 -11.38 -5.27 2.64
N ASN A 98 -12.38 -6.13 2.51
CA ASN A 98 -12.43 -7.37 3.27
C ASN A 98 -11.23 -8.27 2.95
N ASN A 99 -10.83 -8.39 1.68
CA ASN A 99 -9.65 -9.17 1.31
C ASN A 99 -8.36 -8.63 1.93
N ILE A 100 -8.22 -7.30 2.08
CA ILE A 100 -7.08 -6.69 2.77
C ILE A 100 -7.05 -7.10 4.25
N ASN A 101 -8.21 -7.21 4.91
CA ASN A 101 -8.29 -7.64 6.31
C ASN A 101 -7.85 -9.11 6.52
N TYR A 102 -7.84 -9.91 5.46
CA TYR A 102 -7.44 -11.31 5.49
C TYR A 102 -6.04 -11.57 4.88
N TRP A 103 -5.28 -10.52 4.56
CA TRP A 103 -3.88 -10.57 4.05
C TRP A 103 -2.79 -10.67 5.13
#